data_AF-A0A3M1IRX3-F1
#
_entry.id   AF-A0A3M1IRX3-F1
#
_cell.length_a   1.000
_cell.length_b   1.000
_cell.length_c   1.000
_cell.angle_alpha   90.00
_cell.angle_beta   90.00
_cell.angle_gamma   90.00
#
_symmetry.space_group_name_H-M   'P 1'
#
loop_
_entity.id
_entity.type
_entity.pdbx_description
1 polymer ?
#
loop_
_entity_poly.entity_id
_entity_poly.type
_entity_poly.pdbx_seq_one_letter_code
_entity_poly.pdbx_strand_id
1 'polypeptide(L)'
;MSLTLVIGVLVLYLGMLFGIAYLFERPSSPLRKVVSHPLIYALSMGVYCTAWTFYGSVGRAAESGPAFLPTYLGPVISAPIWVLFLRKIILVAKQQGITSVPD
;
A
#
# COMPACT_ATOMS: atom_id res chain seq x y z
N MET A 1 2.24 6.29 29.69
CA MET A 1 1.04 6.22 28.82
C MET A 1 0.09 5.20 29.41
N SER A 2 -1.18 5.53 29.63
CA SER A 2 -2.13 4.58 30.19
C SER A 2 -2.52 3.53 29.13
N LEU A 3 -2.51 2.26 29.51
CA LEU A 3 -2.87 1.12 28.65
C LEU A 3 -4.25 1.32 28.00
N THR A 4 -5.18 1.91 28.75
CA THR A 4 -6.55 2.21 28.32
C THR A 4 -6.60 3.17 27.13
N LEU A 5 -5.73 4.19 27.09
CA LEU A 5 -5.66 5.12 25.95
C LEU A 5 -5.18 4.41 24.68
N VAL A 6 -4.17 3.56 24.79
CA VAL A 6 -3.62 2.81 23.66
C VAL A 6 -4.68 1.87 23.06
N ILE A 7 -5.37 1.12 23.93
CA ILE A 7 -6.44 0.21 23.50
C ILE A 7 -7.60 1.00 22.87
N GLY A 8 -8.01 2.12 23.47
CA GLY A 8 -9.07 2.97 22.94
C GLY A 8 -8.76 3.48 21.53
N VAL A 9 -7.53 3.95 21.29
CA VAL A 9 -7.08 4.42 19.97
C VAL A 9 -7.04 3.28 18.96
N LEU A 10 -6.55 2.10 19.34
CA LEU A 10 -6.50 0.93 18.45
C LEU A 10 -7.89 0.48 18.00
N VAL A 11 -8.84 0.39 18.94
CA VAL A 11 -10.22 0.00 18.64
C VAL A 11 -10.88 1.04 17.73
N LEU A 12 -10.67 2.33 18.00
CA LEU A 12 -11.19 3.40 17.15
C LEU A 12 -10.61 3.34 15.73
N TYR A 13 -9.30 3.14 15.61
CA TYR A 13 -8.60 3.04 14.34
C TYR A 13 -9.10 1.86 13.50
N LEU A 14 -9.15 0.66 14.09
CA LEU A 14 -9.68 -0.53 13.42
C LEU A 14 -11.15 -0.36 13.05
N GLY A 15 -11.97 0.14 13.98
CA GLY A 15 -13.38 0.40 13.74
C GLY A 15 -13.61 1.38 12.57
N MET A 16 -12.78 2.41 12.46
CA MET A 16 -12.83 3.35 11.34
C MET A 16 -12.45 2.68 10.01
N LEU A 17 -11.38 1.87 9.98
CA LEU A 17 -10.97 1.13 8.78
C LEU A 17 -12.07 0.16 8.31
N PHE A 18 -12.63 -0.64 9.21
CA PHE A 18 -13.72 -1.56 8.89
C PHE A 18 -14.99 -0.82 8.49
N GLY A 19 -15.30 0.30 9.15
CA GLY A 19 -16.44 1.15 8.80
C GLY A 19 -16.32 1.70 7.37
N ILE A 20 -15.14 2.17 7.00
CA ILE A 20 -14.84 2.60 5.63
C ILE A 20 -15.03 1.43 4.66
N ALA A 21 -14.38 0.28 4.89
CA ALA A 21 -14.51 -0.89 4.02
C ALA A 21 -15.97 -1.31 3.80
N TYR A 22 -16.75 -1.38 4.88
CA TYR A 22 -18.17 -1.75 4.85
C TYR A 22 -19.03 -0.77 4.02
N LEU A 23 -18.73 0.52 4.07
CA LEU A 23 -19.43 1.53 3.26
C LEU A 23 -19.13 1.37 1.76
N PHE A 24 -17.89 1.02 1.41
CA PHE A 24 -17.43 0.87 0.03
C PHE A 24 -17.78 -0.49 -0.61
N GLU A 25 -18.06 -1.53 0.18
CA GLU A 25 -18.38 -2.87 -0.31
C GLU A 25 -19.84 -3.03 -0.80
N ARG A 26 -20.72 -2.07 -0.53
CA ARG A 26 -22.13 -2.15 -0.96
C ARG A 26 -22.27 -2.10 -2.49
N PRO A 27 -22.89 -3.11 -3.13
CA PRO A 27 -22.87 -3.30 -4.60
C PRO A 27 -23.58 -2.19 -5.40
N SER A 28 -24.50 -1.45 -4.77
CA SER A 28 -25.29 -0.37 -5.39
C SER A 28 -24.90 1.03 -4.92
N SER A 29 -23.74 1.21 -4.29
CA SER A 29 -23.32 2.53 -3.83
C SER A 29 -22.87 3.43 -5.00
N PRO A 30 -23.28 4.72 -5.04
CA PRO A 30 -22.78 5.68 -6.03
C PRO A 30 -21.26 5.93 -5.90
N LEU A 31 -20.64 5.46 -4.81
CA LEU A 31 -19.21 5.57 -4.52
C LEU A 31 -18.36 4.60 -5.34
N ARG A 32 -18.94 3.63 -6.06
CA ARG A 32 -18.19 2.73 -6.95
C ARG A 32 -17.43 3.47 -8.06
N LYS A 33 -17.97 4.60 -8.54
CA LYS A 33 -17.29 5.51 -9.48
C LYS A 33 -16.07 6.20 -8.85
N VAL A 34 -16.11 6.46 -7.54
CA VAL A 34 -15.01 7.07 -6.78
C VAL A 34 -13.85 6.09 -6.68
N VAL A 35 -14.12 4.81 -6.38
CA VAL A 35 -13.08 3.75 -6.32
C VAL A 35 -12.38 3.52 -7.66
N SER A 36 -13.08 3.68 -8.78
CA SER A 36 -12.47 3.59 -10.12
C SER A 36 -11.59 4.80 -10.51
N HIS A 37 -11.51 5.82 -9.66
CA HIS A 37 -10.71 7.00 -9.97
C HIS A 37 -9.21 6.66 -9.96
N PRO A 38 -8.42 7.07 -10.98
CA PRO A 38 -6.99 6.77 -11.08
C PRO A 38 -6.17 7.21 -9.85
N LEU A 39 -6.61 8.26 -9.16
CA LEU A 39 -5.96 8.72 -7.92
C LEU A 39 -6.10 7.71 -6.79
N ILE A 40 -7.24 7.02 -6.66
CA ILE A 40 -7.40 6.01 -5.60
C ILE A 40 -6.50 4.82 -5.90
N TYR A 41 -6.40 4.42 -7.17
CA TYR A 41 -5.43 3.40 -7.58
C TYR A 41 -3.98 3.82 -7.27
N ALA A 42 -3.61 5.08 -7.56
CA ALA A 42 -2.29 5.60 -7.25
C ALA A 42 -2.02 5.69 -5.74
N LEU A 43 -3.00 6.12 -4.94
CA LEU A 43 -2.89 6.16 -3.47
C LEU A 43 -2.78 4.75 -2.88
N SER A 44 -3.48 3.77 -3.42
CA SER A 44 -3.41 2.37 -2.97
C SER A 44 -2.02 1.76 -3.20
N MET A 45 -1.27 2.20 -4.22
CA MET A 45 0.12 1.77 -4.39
C MET A 45 1.03 2.22 -3.22
N GLY A 46 0.62 3.24 -2.47
CA GLY A 46 1.28 3.68 -1.23
C GLY A 46 1.26 2.66 -0.10
N VAL A 47 0.45 1.59 -0.19
CA VAL A 47 0.48 0.43 0.74
C VAL A 47 1.88 -0.20 0.83
N TYR A 48 2.73 -0.01 -0.19
CA TYR A 48 4.13 -0.42 -0.16
C TYR A 48 4.90 0.15 1.05
N CYS A 49 4.53 1.33 1.55
CA CYS A 49 5.09 1.96 2.75
C CYS A 49 4.55 1.28 4.04
N THR A 50 4.88 0.00 4.22
CA THR A 50 4.43 -0.80 5.36
C THR A 50 5.21 -0.48 6.64
N ALA A 51 4.65 -0.85 7.79
CA ALA A 51 5.34 -0.77 9.08
C ALA A 51 6.70 -1.51 9.07
N TRP A 52 6.82 -2.58 8.27
CA TRP A 52 8.08 -3.32 8.08
C TRP A 52 9.20 -2.44 7.52
N THR A 53 8.87 -1.58 6.53
CA THR A 53 9.84 -0.63 5.98
C THR A 53 10.26 0.40 7.03
N PHE A 54 9.29 0.93 7.79
CA PHE A 54 9.52 1.95 8.81
C PHE A 54 10.37 1.42 9.99
N TYR A 55 10.03 0.26 10.55
CA TYR A 55 10.81 -0.33 11.64
C TYR A 55 12.20 -0.77 11.17
N GLY A 56 12.33 -1.26 9.94
CA GLY A 56 13.62 -1.63 9.35
C GLY A 56 14.55 -0.42 9.12
N SER A 57 14.03 0.71 8.65
CA SER A 57 14.82 1.94 8.44
C SER A 57 15.18 2.63 9.75
N VAL A 58 14.25 2.70 10.71
CA VAL A 58 14.50 3.29 12.03
C VAL A 58 15.51 2.47 12.82
N GLY A 59 15.44 1.12 12.75
CA GLY A 59 16.44 0.24 13.35
C GLY A 59 17.84 0.42 12.74
N ARG A 60 17.92 0.51 11.41
CA ARG A 60 19.19 0.77 10.70
C ARG A 60 19.76 2.17 10.99
N ALA A 61 18.91 3.18 11.09
CA ALA A 61 19.32 4.54 11.44
C ALA A 61 19.90 4.61 12.86
N ALA A 62 19.37 3.82 13.79
CA ALA A 62 19.86 3.75 15.17
C ALA A 62 21.26 3.10 15.29
N GLU A 63 21.58 2.11 14.45
CA GLU A 63 22.89 1.43 14.47
C GLU A 63 23.94 2.03 13.52
N SER A 64 23.54 2.59 12.38
CA SER A 64 24.46 2.88 11.26
C SER A 64 24.34 4.28 10.62
N GLY A 65 23.60 5.20 11.24
CA GLY A 65 23.47 6.58 10.74
C GLY A 65 22.72 6.68 9.39
N PRO A 66 23.00 7.67 8.53
CA PRO A 66 22.22 7.96 7.31
C PRO A 66 22.36 6.92 6.17
N ALA A 67 23.00 5.77 6.42
CA ALA A 67 23.19 4.69 5.46
C ALA A 67 21.89 3.98 5.01
N PHE A 68 20.71 4.38 5.52
CA PHE A 68 19.41 3.89 5.09
C PHE A 68 18.92 4.52 3.77
N LEU A 69 19.40 5.72 3.42
CA LEU A 69 18.97 6.49 2.25
C LEU A 69 19.05 5.71 0.92
N PRO A 70 20.14 4.98 0.62
CA PRO A 70 20.27 4.23 -0.64
C PRO A 70 19.19 3.16 -0.83
N THR A 71 18.73 2.53 0.26
CA THR A 71 17.68 1.50 0.22
C THR A 71 16.33 2.07 -0.21
N TYR A 72 16.11 3.37 -0.03
CA TYR A 72 14.89 4.06 -0.43
C TYR A 72 15.05 4.79 -1.77
N LEU A 73 16.25 5.29 -2.06
CA LEU A 73 16.58 5.89 -3.36
C LEU A 73 16.57 4.86 -4.50
N GLY A 74 17.01 3.63 -4.26
CA GLY A 74 17.01 2.56 -5.27
C GLY A 74 15.61 2.28 -5.85
N PRO A 75 14.60 1.99 -5.01
CA PRO A 75 13.20 1.82 -5.44
C PRO A 75 12.63 3.05 -6.12
N VAL A 76 12.94 4.26 -5.65
CA VAL A 76 12.44 5.52 -6.24
C VAL A 76 12.99 5.73 -7.65
N ILE A 77 14.27 5.43 -7.88
CA ILE A 77 14.93 5.55 -9.19
C ILE A 77 14.51 4.40 -10.12
N SER A 78 14.28 3.20 -9.59
CA SER A 78 13.85 2.03 -10.38
C SER A 78 12.34 1.99 -10.66
N ALA A 79 11.52 2.69 -9.88
CA ALA A 79 10.07 2.79 -10.07
C ALA A 79 9.63 3.16 -11.50
N PRO A 80 10.18 4.20 -12.17
CA PRO A 80 9.79 4.52 -13.55
C PRO A 80 10.11 3.38 -14.54
N ILE A 81 11.20 2.65 -14.31
CA ILE A 81 11.60 1.50 -15.14
C ILE A 81 10.67 0.32 -14.87
N TRP A 82 10.32 0.08 -13.60
CA TRP A 82 9.43 -0.99 -13.18
C TRP A 82 8.01 -0.85 -13.75
N VAL A 83 7.50 0.37 -13.90
CA VAL A 83 6.19 0.65 -14.52
C VAL A 83 6.13 0.17 -15.98
N LEU A 84 7.24 0.25 -16.72
CA LEU A 84 7.31 -0.25 -18.10
C LEU A 84 7.21 -1.77 -18.16
N PHE A 85 7.87 -2.47 -17.24
CA PHE A 85 7.77 -3.93 -17.11
C PHE A 85 6.37 -4.37 -16.68
N LEU A 86 5.79 -3.70 -15.68
CA LEU A 86 4.41 -3.94 -15.22
C LEU A 86 3.39 -3.85 -16.36
N ARG A 87 3.49 -2.83 -17.23
CA ARG A 87 2.60 -2.72 -18.40
C ARG A 87 2.67 -3.94 -19.31
N LYS A 88 3.88 -4.47 -19.54
CA LYS A 88 4.07 -5.64 -20.41
C LYS A 88 3.51 -6.91 -19.75
N ILE A 89 3.73 -7.08 -18.46
CA ILE A 89 3.18 -8.20 -17.68
C ILE A 89 1.64 -8.16 -17.69
N ILE A 90 1.04 -6.99 -17.44
CA ILE A 90 -0.43 -6.83 -17.45
C ILE A 90 -1.02 -7.17 -18.82
N LEU A 91 -0.37 -6.75 -19.91
CA LEU A 91 -0.83 -7.07 -21.28
C LEU A 91 -0.80 -8.58 -21.55
N VAL A 92 0.28 -9.26 -21.16
CA VAL A 92 0.41 -10.71 -21.34
C VAL A 92 -0.57 -11.47 -20.45
N ALA A 93 -0.70 -11.08 -19.17
CA ALA A 93 -1.65 -11.70 -18.25
C ALA A 93 -3.10 -11.58 -18.75
N LYS A 94 -3.47 -10.43 -19.31
CA LYS A 94 -4.81 -10.20 -19.88
C LYS A 94 -5.05 -11.02 -21.16
N GLN A 95 -4.01 -11.27 -21.97
CA GLN A 95 -4.10 -12.13 -23.15
C GLN A 95 -4.22 -13.62 -22.78
N GLN A 96 -3.58 -14.04 -21.68
CA GLN A 96 -3.55 -15.44 -21.24
C GLN A 96 -4.62 -15.77 -20.19
N GLY A 97 -5.42 -14.79 -19.74
CA GLY A 97 -6.43 -14.99 -18.70
C GLY A 97 -5.86 -15.26 -17.31
N ILE A 98 -4.59 -14.92 -17.06
CA ILE A 98 -3.89 -15.11 -15.79
C ILE A 98 -4.36 -14.05 -14.80
N THR A 99 -4.93 -14.47 -13.67
CA THR A 99 -5.49 -13.56 -12.65
C THR A 99 -4.62 -13.45 -11.40
N SER A 100 -3.66 -14.35 -11.23
CA SER A 100 -2.78 -14.40 -10.07
C SER A 100 -1.35 -14.79 -10.49
N VAL A 101 -0.33 -14.40 -9.72
CA VAL A 101 1.08 -14.78 -9.98
C VAL A 101 1.32 -16.30 -10.04
N PRO A 102 0.58 -17.15 -9.28
CA PRO A 102 0.69 -18.60 -9.43
C PRO A 102 -0.09 -19.22 -10.60
N ASP A 103 -0.95 -18.47 -11.31
CA ASP A 103 -1.61 -18.89 -12.57
C ASP A 103 -0.74 -18.56 -13.79
#